data_AF-A0A961TVD3-F1
#
_entry.id   AF-A0A961TVD3-F1
#
_cell.length_a   1.000
_cell.length_b   1.000
_cell.length_c   1.000
_cell.angle_alpha   90.00
_cell.angle_beta   90.00
_cell.angle_gamma   90.00
#
_symmetry.space_group_name_H-M   'P 1'
#
loop_
_entity.id
_entity.type
_entity.pdbx_description
1 polymer ?
#
loop_
_entity_poly.entity_id
_entity_poly.type
_entity_poly.pdbx_seq_one_letter_code
_entity_poly.pdbx_strand_id
1 'polypeptide(L)'
;MWTPWKGSNYERRRLLVLGESAYEREDPLTVDHSRRLVEWELDNPLHVFRFTTTISRGLCAKQYPSREEVFAAWHTVALTNYVPEPIGSGPRQRPSAADWRTARERWPEILKLLTPRAVVVLGRTLWSRMPPTDIFISDDLQGYNFQGQSVMCIAVRHPSGGLGWRTLADAIAEVEKAAS
;
A
#
# COMPACT_ATOMS: atom_id res chain seq x y z
N MET A 1 11.92 -10.80 2.33
CA MET A 1 10.99 -9.78 1.82
C MET A 1 9.58 -10.27 2.08
N TRP A 2 8.65 -9.37 2.39
CA TRP A 2 7.23 -9.72 2.53
C TRP A 2 6.68 -10.41 1.29
N THR A 3 5.87 -11.45 1.50
CA THR A 3 4.95 -11.96 0.48
C THR A 3 3.82 -10.95 0.34
N PRO A 4 3.70 -10.26 -0.81
CA PRO A 4 2.62 -9.30 -1.00
C PRO A 4 1.27 -10.02 -1.05
N TRP A 5 0.22 -9.37 -0.57
CA TRP A 5 -1.12 -9.73 -1.06
C TRP A 5 -1.20 -9.32 -2.53
N LYS A 6 -1.59 -10.25 -3.40
CA LYS A 6 -1.88 -9.98 -4.82
C LYS A 6 -3.26 -10.55 -5.14
N GLY A 7 -4.22 -9.68 -5.36
CA GLY A 7 -5.57 -10.07 -5.72
C GLY A 7 -5.61 -10.88 -7.02
N SER A 8 -6.56 -11.83 -7.14
CA SER A 8 -6.69 -12.71 -8.30
C SER A 8 -7.01 -11.95 -9.60
N ASN A 9 -7.60 -10.75 -9.50
CA ASN A 9 -7.90 -9.86 -10.61
C ASN A 9 -6.95 -8.65 -10.68
N TYR A 10 -5.81 -8.69 -10.00
CA TYR A 10 -4.86 -7.58 -9.92
C TYR A 10 -4.42 -7.06 -11.30
N GLU A 11 -4.21 -7.95 -12.26
CA GLU A 11 -3.73 -7.59 -13.61
C GLU A 11 -4.66 -6.61 -14.35
N ARG A 12 -5.94 -6.53 -13.96
CA ARG A 12 -6.92 -5.60 -14.55
C ARG A 12 -6.70 -4.15 -14.13
N ARG A 13 -6.15 -3.92 -12.93
CA ARG A 13 -6.06 -2.60 -12.30
C ARG A 13 -4.62 -2.18 -12.03
N ARG A 14 -3.76 -3.13 -11.66
CA ARG A 14 -2.32 -2.94 -11.34
C ARG A 14 -2.07 -1.78 -10.37
N LEU A 15 -2.96 -1.67 -9.37
CA LEU A 15 -2.87 -0.72 -8.27
C LEU A 15 -2.19 -1.37 -7.07
N LEU A 16 -1.08 -0.80 -6.63
CA LEU A 16 -0.35 -1.17 -5.42
C LEU A 16 -0.70 -0.23 -4.27
N VAL A 17 -1.18 -0.79 -3.16
CA VAL A 17 -1.27 -0.10 -1.87
C VAL A 17 0.02 -0.38 -1.10
N LEU A 18 0.78 0.67 -0.76
CA LEU A 18 2.09 0.56 -0.14
C LEU A 18 2.06 1.09 1.29
N GLY A 19 2.22 0.18 2.27
CA GLY A 19 2.41 0.50 3.68
C GLY A 19 3.89 0.73 4.06
N GLU A 20 4.14 1.29 5.24
CA GLU A 20 5.51 1.55 5.73
C GLU A 20 6.21 0.27 6.20
N SER A 21 5.68 -0.34 7.26
CA SER A 21 6.23 -1.52 7.92
C SER A 21 5.12 -2.25 8.69
N ALA A 22 5.46 -3.41 9.25
CA ALA A 22 4.62 -4.12 10.21
C ALA A 22 5.37 -4.26 11.54
N TYR A 23 4.63 -4.30 12.65
CA TYR A 23 5.20 -4.45 13.99
C TYR A 23 5.18 -5.93 14.40
N GLU A 24 6.29 -6.45 14.89
CA GLU A 24 6.25 -7.69 15.67
C GLU A 24 5.40 -7.45 16.91
N ARG A 25 4.50 -8.38 17.20
CA ARG A 25 3.71 -8.40 18.44
C ARG A 25 4.15 -9.62 19.25
N GLU A 26 3.30 -10.13 20.12
CA GLU A 26 3.59 -11.34 20.90
C GLU A 26 3.91 -12.55 20.00
N ASP A 27 3.33 -12.59 18.79
CA ASP A 27 3.66 -13.58 17.76
C ASP A 27 4.66 -13.03 16.74
N PRO A 28 5.68 -13.83 16.35
CA PRO A 28 6.59 -13.49 15.26
C PRO A 28 5.82 -13.22 13.97
N LEU A 29 6.13 -12.10 13.31
CA LEU A 29 5.59 -11.83 11.99
C LEU A 29 6.25 -12.75 10.97
N THR A 30 5.43 -13.52 10.27
CA THR A 30 5.88 -14.28 9.11
C THR A 30 5.88 -13.39 7.87
N VAL A 31 6.68 -13.77 6.87
CA VAL A 31 6.74 -13.07 5.57
C VAL A 31 5.36 -12.88 4.91
N ASP A 32 4.37 -13.70 5.27
CA ASP A 32 2.99 -13.65 4.78
C ASP A 32 2.09 -12.63 5.49
N HIS A 33 2.64 -11.73 6.32
CA HIS A 33 1.85 -10.76 7.10
C HIS A 33 0.83 -9.99 6.25
N SER A 34 1.23 -9.44 5.11
CA SER A 34 0.33 -8.69 4.21
C SER A 34 -0.82 -9.56 3.68
N ARG A 35 -0.53 -10.83 3.34
CA ARG A 35 -1.55 -11.79 2.89
C ARG A 35 -2.53 -12.11 4.02
N ARG A 36 -2.02 -12.46 5.20
CA ARG A 36 -2.83 -12.79 6.39
C ARG A 36 -3.71 -11.61 6.82
N LEU A 37 -3.22 -10.38 6.71
CA LEU A 37 -3.98 -9.18 7.03
C LEU A 37 -5.21 -9.03 6.12
N VAL A 38 -5.04 -9.26 4.82
CA VAL A 38 -6.14 -9.16 3.85
C VAL A 38 -7.09 -10.34 3.97
N GLU A 39 -6.57 -11.58 4.10
CA GLU A 39 -7.41 -12.77 4.34
C GLU A 39 -8.30 -12.59 5.57
N TRP A 40 -7.73 -12.09 6.67
CA TRP A 40 -8.51 -11.78 7.86
C TRP A 40 -9.60 -10.73 7.60
N GLU A 41 -9.31 -9.67 6.84
CA GLU A 41 -10.29 -8.66 6.44
C GLU A 41 -11.40 -9.25 5.56
N LEU A 42 -11.10 -10.21 4.69
CA LEU A 42 -12.11 -10.88 3.85
C LEU A 42 -13.02 -11.82 4.65
N ASP A 43 -12.46 -12.45 5.69
CA ASP A 43 -13.20 -13.30 6.62
C ASP A 43 -14.01 -12.48 7.64
N ASN A 44 -13.53 -11.29 8.01
CA ASN A 44 -14.08 -10.43 9.06
C ASN A 44 -14.25 -8.96 8.59
N PRO A 45 -14.98 -8.72 7.48
CA PRO A 45 -15.00 -7.42 6.83
C PRO A 45 -15.50 -6.32 7.79
N LEU A 46 -14.81 -5.18 7.79
CA LEU A 46 -15.24 -3.93 8.43
C LEU A 46 -15.38 -3.95 9.97
N HIS A 47 -14.90 -5.00 10.66
CA HIS A 47 -15.25 -5.21 12.06
C HIS A 47 -14.17 -4.86 13.11
N VAL A 48 -12.89 -4.68 12.76
CA VAL A 48 -11.84 -4.59 13.81
C VAL A 48 -10.75 -3.54 13.57
N PHE A 49 -10.27 -3.33 12.34
CA PHE A 49 -9.08 -2.48 12.13
C PHE A 49 -9.36 -1.24 11.28
N ARG A 50 -9.14 -0.06 11.89
CA ARG A 50 -9.23 1.23 11.18
C ARG A 50 -8.41 1.26 9.88
N PHE A 51 -7.24 0.61 9.89
CA PHE A 51 -6.35 0.53 8.73
C PHE A 51 -7.03 -0.14 7.54
N THR A 52 -7.44 -1.40 7.67
CA THR A 52 -8.08 -2.16 6.59
C THR A 52 -9.45 -1.60 6.25
N THR A 53 -10.24 -1.16 7.25
CA THR A 53 -11.56 -0.53 7.00
C THR A 53 -11.45 0.74 6.16
N THR A 54 -10.43 1.58 6.40
CA THR A 54 -10.22 2.79 5.60
C THR A 54 -9.84 2.43 4.17
N ILE A 55 -8.99 1.42 3.99
CA ILE A 55 -8.58 0.93 2.67
C ILE A 55 -9.77 0.32 1.94
N SER A 56 -10.49 -0.63 2.54
CA SER A 56 -11.69 -1.26 1.98
C SER A 56 -12.69 -0.21 1.49
N ARG A 57 -13.01 0.80 2.31
CA ARG A 57 -13.92 1.90 1.93
C ARG A 57 -13.36 2.79 0.82
N GLY A 58 -12.05 3.06 0.83
CA GLY A 58 -11.37 3.84 -0.21
C GLY A 58 -11.37 3.13 -1.56
N LEU A 59 -11.06 1.83 -1.56
CA LEU A 59 -11.07 0.99 -2.75
C LEU A 59 -12.47 0.86 -3.36
N CYS A 60 -13.51 0.78 -2.53
CA CYS A 60 -14.91 0.74 -2.95
C CYS A 60 -15.50 2.14 -3.23
N ALA A 61 -14.78 3.22 -2.91
CA ALA A 61 -15.29 4.60 -2.91
C ALA A 61 -16.66 4.75 -2.20
N LYS A 62 -16.87 4.02 -1.10
CA LYS A 62 -18.17 3.90 -0.44
C LYS A 62 -18.03 3.85 1.08
N GLN A 63 -18.92 4.53 1.80
CA GLN A 63 -18.92 4.55 3.27
C GLN A 63 -19.32 3.20 3.88
N TYR A 64 -20.27 2.51 3.25
CA TYR A 64 -20.81 1.23 3.70
C TYR A 64 -20.81 0.23 2.54
N PRO A 65 -19.62 -0.28 2.14
CA PRO A 65 -19.57 -1.33 1.12
C PRO A 65 -20.12 -2.64 1.68
N SER A 66 -20.75 -3.44 0.83
CA SER A 66 -21.14 -4.82 1.14
C SER A 66 -19.89 -5.71 1.22
N ARG A 67 -20.05 -6.90 1.78
CA ARG A 67 -18.97 -7.90 1.83
C ARG A 67 -18.46 -8.25 0.44
N GLU A 68 -19.37 -8.41 -0.52
CA GLU A 68 -19.07 -8.73 -1.91
C GLU A 68 -18.30 -7.59 -2.59
N GLU A 69 -18.66 -6.33 -2.31
CA GLU A 69 -17.93 -5.16 -2.81
C GLU A 69 -16.50 -5.10 -2.25
N VAL A 70 -16.32 -5.34 -0.95
CA VAL A 70 -14.99 -5.39 -0.30
C VAL A 70 -14.16 -6.54 -0.89
N PHE A 71 -14.75 -7.72 -1.02
CA PHE A 71 -14.10 -8.89 -1.62
C PHE A 71 -13.63 -8.61 -3.05
N ALA A 72 -14.52 -8.10 -3.90
CA ALA A 72 -14.20 -7.75 -5.27
C ALA A 72 -13.08 -6.70 -5.33
N ALA A 73 -13.13 -5.67 -4.48
CA ALA A 73 -12.16 -4.59 -4.43
C ALA A 73 -10.74 -5.09 -4.07
N TRP A 74 -10.60 -5.88 -3.01
CA TRP A 74 -9.31 -6.44 -2.58
C TRP A 74 -8.69 -7.37 -3.63
N HIS A 75 -9.52 -8.06 -4.42
CA HIS A 75 -9.02 -8.89 -5.52
C HIS A 75 -8.53 -8.08 -6.74
N THR A 76 -8.73 -6.77 -6.79
CA THR A 76 -8.19 -5.90 -7.86
C THR A 76 -6.85 -5.24 -7.52
N VAL A 77 -6.35 -5.38 -6.29
CA VAL A 77 -5.16 -4.64 -5.83
C VAL A 77 -4.07 -5.58 -5.30
N ALA A 78 -2.86 -5.03 -5.17
CA ALA A 78 -1.81 -5.62 -4.36
C ALA A 78 -1.58 -4.78 -3.10
N LEU A 79 -1.16 -5.43 -2.01
CA LEU A 79 -0.78 -4.77 -0.76
C LEU A 79 0.55 -5.35 -0.26
N THR A 80 1.50 -4.48 0.04
CA THR A 80 2.73 -4.85 0.74
C THR A 80 3.28 -3.67 1.56
N ASN A 81 4.30 -3.95 2.36
CA ASN A 81 5.06 -2.92 3.07
C ASN A 81 6.39 -2.65 2.36
N TYR A 82 6.80 -1.39 2.39
CA TYR A 82 8.04 -0.92 1.79
C TYR A 82 9.28 -1.41 2.54
N VAL A 83 9.27 -1.31 3.88
CA VAL A 83 10.32 -1.86 4.71
C VAL A 83 10.15 -3.37 4.77
N PRO A 84 11.15 -4.16 4.35
CA PRO A 84 10.97 -5.58 4.03
C PRO A 84 10.95 -6.52 5.25
N GLU A 85 11.13 -5.97 6.45
CA GLU A 85 11.29 -6.68 7.72
C GLU A 85 10.40 -6.06 8.81
N PRO A 86 10.00 -6.84 9.83
CA PRO A 86 9.26 -6.32 10.97
C PRO A 86 10.05 -5.24 11.73
N ILE A 87 9.35 -4.22 12.22
CA ILE A 87 9.96 -3.14 13.00
C ILE A 87 9.44 -3.19 14.43
N GLY A 88 10.32 -3.61 15.34
CA GLY A 88 10.09 -3.52 16.77
C GLY A 88 8.84 -4.25 17.27
N SER A 89 8.54 -4.09 18.55
CA SER A 89 7.47 -4.81 19.26
C SER A 89 6.13 -4.04 19.36
N GLY A 90 6.00 -2.86 18.74
CA GLY A 90 4.80 -2.06 18.92
C GLY A 90 4.78 -0.69 18.23
N PRO A 91 3.62 0.00 18.29
CA PRO A 91 3.39 1.24 17.55
C PRO A 91 4.38 2.34 17.94
N ARG A 92 4.67 3.25 16.98
CA ARG A 92 5.60 4.39 17.11
C ARG A 92 7.09 4.02 17.10
N GLN A 93 7.43 2.74 16.99
CA GLN A 93 8.78 2.32 16.60
C GLN A 93 8.94 2.56 15.10
N ARG A 94 10.02 3.25 14.72
CA ARG A 94 10.28 3.62 13.33
C ARG A 94 11.41 2.77 12.75
N PRO A 95 11.38 2.48 11.44
CA PRO A 95 12.49 1.82 10.80
C PRO A 95 13.79 2.61 11.01
N SER A 96 14.87 1.89 11.26
CA SER A 96 16.22 2.44 11.39
C SER A 96 16.72 2.97 10.04
N ALA A 97 17.82 3.73 10.06
CA ALA A 97 18.44 4.20 8.81
C ALA A 97 18.90 3.04 7.91
N ALA A 98 19.30 1.91 8.50
CA ALA A 98 19.66 0.70 7.76
C ALA A 98 18.43 0.09 7.08
N ASP A 99 17.31 0.00 7.78
CA ASP A 99 16.04 -0.54 7.24
C ASP A 99 15.57 0.29 6.04
N TRP A 100 15.62 1.62 6.15
CA TRP A 100 15.29 2.52 5.04
C TRP A 100 16.24 2.41 3.85
N ARG A 101 17.52 2.13 4.08
CA ARG A 101 18.49 1.90 3.01
C ARG A 101 18.15 0.59 2.28
N THR A 102 17.96 -0.50 3.02
CA THR A 102 17.57 -1.79 2.46
C THR A 102 16.24 -1.71 1.70
N ALA A 103 15.26 -0.98 2.24
CA ALA A 103 13.97 -0.76 1.58
C ALA A 103 14.11 -0.02 0.24
N ARG A 104 14.98 1.00 0.19
CA ARG A 104 15.30 1.73 -1.05
C ARG A 104 15.97 0.84 -2.10
N GLU A 105 16.95 0.04 -1.68
CA GLU A 105 17.65 -0.89 -2.56
C GLU A 105 16.70 -1.96 -3.14
N ARG A 106 15.68 -2.39 -2.37
CA ARG A 106 14.70 -3.39 -2.77
C ARG A 106 13.48 -2.84 -3.50
N TRP A 107 13.31 -1.52 -3.63
CA TRP A 107 12.16 -0.94 -4.33
C TRP A 107 12.00 -1.44 -5.78
N PRO A 108 13.08 -1.54 -6.59
CA PRO A 108 13.00 -2.11 -7.94
C PRO A 108 12.50 -3.57 -7.97
N GLU A 109 12.77 -4.36 -6.93
CA GLU A 109 12.30 -5.74 -6.84
C GLU A 109 10.78 -5.79 -6.67
N ILE A 110 10.20 -4.89 -5.86
CA ILE A 110 8.74 -4.75 -5.71
C ILE A 110 8.10 -4.34 -7.03
N LEU A 111 8.67 -3.35 -7.72
CA LEU A 111 8.19 -2.91 -9.03
C LEU A 111 8.26 -4.03 -10.07
N LYS A 112 9.35 -4.80 -10.10
CA LYS A 112 9.51 -5.94 -11.01
C LYS A 112 8.55 -7.09 -10.70
N LEU A 113 8.33 -7.39 -9.43
CA LEU A 113 7.46 -8.48 -8.98
C LEU A 113 5.97 -8.19 -9.25
N LEU A 114 5.54 -6.97 -8.95
CA LEU A 114 4.14 -6.58 -9.00
C LEU A 114 3.76 -5.81 -10.26
N THR A 115 4.71 -5.30 -11.04
CA THR A 115 4.46 -4.52 -12.26
C THR A 115 3.33 -3.48 -12.13
N PRO A 116 3.27 -2.69 -11.04
CA PRO A 116 2.18 -1.74 -10.83
C PRO A 116 2.20 -0.62 -11.87
N ARG A 117 1.02 -0.11 -12.25
CA ARG A 117 0.90 1.16 -13.00
C ARG A 117 0.71 2.35 -12.05
N ALA A 118 0.00 2.09 -10.95
CA ALA A 118 -0.35 3.09 -9.96
C ALA A 118 0.03 2.58 -8.56
N VAL A 119 0.53 3.47 -7.72
CA VAL A 119 0.91 3.20 -6.33
C VAL A 119 0.27 4.25 -5.42
N VAL A 120 -0.44 3.81 -4.39
CA VAL A 120 -0.86 4.69 -3.29
C VAL A 120 0.03 4.44 -2.08
N VAL A 121 0.77 5.46 -1.69
CA VAL A 121 1.75 5.41 -0.60
C VAL A 121 1.07 5.88 0.69
N LEU A 122 0.88 4.96 1.63
CA LEU A 122 0.18 5.19 2.89
C LEU A 122 1.10 5.84 3.93
N GLY A 123 1.43 7.12 3.74
CA GLY A 123 2.18 7.91 4.72
C GLY A 123 3.24 8.80 4.09
N ARG A 124 3.21 10.09 4.43
CA ARG A 124 4.16 11.10 3.92
C ARG A 124 5.60 10.88 4.41
N THR A 125 5.78 10.29 5.59
CA THR A 125 7.11 9.91 6.08
C THR A 125 7.70 8.82 5.18
N LEU A 126 6.96 7.75 4.90
CA LEU A 126 7.35 6.74 3.93
C LEU A 126 7.68 7.37 2.58
N TRP A 127 6.82 8.25 2.06
CA TRP A 127 7.05 8.95 0.79
C TRP A 127 8.40 9.66 0.74
N SER A 128 8.74 10.44 1.78
CA SER A 128 10.03 11.15 1.87
C SER A 128 11.26 10.23 1.96
N ARG A 129 11.07 8.93 2.18
CA ARG A 129 12.13 7.92 2.28
C ARG A 129 12.23 7.05 1.02
N MET A 130 11.32 7.19 0.07
CA MET A 130 11.40 6.49 -1.22
C MET A 130 12.51 7.09 -2.10
N PRO A 131 12.96 6.37 -3.15
CA PRO A 131 13.94 6.90 -4.09
C PRO A 131 13.37 8.12 -4.83
N PRO A 132 14.23 8.99 -5.38
CA PRO A 132 13.76 10.09 -6.22
C PRO A 132 13.02 9.55 -7.45
N THR A 133 12.01 10.30 -7.89
CA THR A 133 11.16 9.99 -9.04
C THR A 133 11.63 10.70 -10.30
N ASP A 134 11.25 10.16 -11.46
CA ASP A 134 11.58 10.71 -12.77
C ASP A 134 10.49 11.66 -13.32
N ILE A 135 9.26 11.50 -12.84
CA ILE A 135 8.07 12.22 -13.29
C ILE A 135 7.54 13.05 -12.11
N PHE A 136 7.27 14.34 -12.34
CA PHE A 136 6.71 15.23 -11.33
C PHE A 136 5.40 15.84 -11.83
N ILE A 137 4.32 15.66 -11.05
CA ILE A 137 3.03 16.33 -11.29
C ILE A 137 2.72 17.28 -10.13
N SER A 138 2.93 16.83 -8.89
CA SER A 138 2.82 17.63 -7.68
C SER A 138 3.70 17.06 -6.56
N ASP A 139 3.77 17.74 -5.42
CA ASP A 139 4.51 17.26 -4.24
C ASP A 139 4.06 15.87 -3.77
N ASP A 140 2.77 15.55 -3.97
CA ASP A 140 2.17 14.30 -3.56
C ASP A 140 2.02 13.30 -4.70
N LEU A 141 2.05 13.72 -5.97
CA LEU A 141 1.87 12.85 -7.15
C LEU A 141 3.08 12.93 -8.08
N GLN A 142 3.84 11.84 -8.13
CA GLN A 142 5.10 11.73 -8.89
C GLN A 142 5.21 10.31 -9.46
N GLY A 143 6.21 10.00 -10.28
CA GLY A 143 6.31 8.67 -10.90
C GLY A 143 7.71 8.24 -11.29
N TYR A 144 7.88 6.93 -11.45
CA TYR A 144 9.12 6.30 -11.87
C TYR A 144 9.03 5.85 -13.33
N ASN A 145 10.10 6.02 -14.09
CA ASN A 145 10.29 5.33 -15.36
C ASN A 145 11.00 4.01 -15.09
N PHE A 146 10.25 2.91 -15.08
CA PHE A 146 10.77 1.59 -14.76
C PHE A 146 10.56 0.62 -15.92
N GLN A 147 11.66 0.13 -16.49
CA GLN A 147 11.64 -0.86 -17.59
C GLN A 147 10.74 -0.46 -18.78
N GLY A 148 10.75 0.82 -19.15
CA GLY A 148 9.95 1.36 -20.26
C GLY A 148 8.47 1.60 -19.92
N GLN A 149 8.08 1.48 -18.66
CA GLN A 149 6.73 1.81 -18.18
C GLN A 149 6.80 2.92 -17.13
N SER A 150 5.83 3.83 -17.16
CA SER A 150 5.65 4.81 -16.09
C SER A 150 4.84 4.20 -14.96
N VAL A 151 5.34 4.35 -13.74
CA VAL A 151 4.67 3.94 -12.48
C VAL A 151 4.34 5.19 -11.69
N MET A 152 3.07 5.59 -11.69
CA MET A 152 2.63 6.79 -10.97
C MET A 152 2.36 6.46 -9.50
N CYS A 153 2.73 7.37 -8.62
CA CYS A 153 2.69 7.21 -7.18
C CYS A 153 2.03 8.43 -6.54
N ILE A 154 1.07 8.22 -5.65
CA ILE A 154 0.46 9.30 -4.86
C ILE A 154 0.63 9.07 -3.36
N ALA A 155 1.04 10.10 -2.64
CA ALA A 155 1.25 10.07 -1.19
C ALA A 155 0.03 10.58 -0.43
N VAL A 156 -0.43 9.80 0.54
CA VAL A 156 -1.52 10.18 1.45
C VAL A 156 -1.06 10.16 2.90
N ARG A 157 -1.88 10.71 3.82
CA ARG A 157 -1.67 10.47 5.27
C ARG A 157 -1.85 8.98 5.56
N HIS A 158 -1.15 8.45 6.55
CA HIS A 158 -1.35 7.05 6.94
C HIS A 158 -2.79 6.85 7.51
N PRO A 159 -3.50 5.73 7.25
CA PRO A 159 -4.84 5.45 7.82
C PRO A 159 -4.94 5.61 9.35
N SER A 160 -3.94 5.11 10.08
CA SER A 160 -3.82 5.27 11.53
C SER A 160 -3.53 6.71 12.00
N GLY A 161 -3.08 7.58 11.09
CA GLY A 161 -2.80 9.00 11.35
C GLY A 161 -3.95 9.94 10.95
N GLY A 162 -5.16 9.41 10.76
CA GLY A 162 -6.37 10.22 10.52
C GLY A 162 -6.76 10.40 9.06
N LEU A 163 -6.20 9.64 8.11
CA LEU A 163 -6.71 9.60 6.74
C LEU A 163 -8.18 9.12 6.73
N GLY A 164 -9.03 9.82 5.98
CA GLY A 164 -10.41 9.43 5.71
C GLY A 164 -10.53 8.65 4.40
N TRP A 165 -11.53 7.77 4.31
CA TRP A 165 -11.72 6.92 3.13
C TRP A 165 -12.03 7.70 1.85
N ARG A 166 -12.69 8.87 1.94
CA ARG A 166 -12.98 9.74 0.78
C ARG A 166 -11.69 10.25 0.16
N THR A 167 -10.81 10.81 0.99
CA THR A 167 -9.49 11.27 0.57
C THR A 167 -8.66 10.14 -0.04
N LEU A 168 -8.78 8.91 0.49
CA LEU A 168 -8.13 7.75 -0.11
C LEU A 168 -8.71 7.43 -1.49
N ALA A 169 -10.04 7.43 -1.63
CA ALA A 169 -10.72 7.18 -2.91
C ALA A 169 -10.35 8.23 -3.97
N ASP A 170 -10.31 9.51 -3.58
CA ASP A 170 -9.91 10.61 -4.47
C ASP A 170 -8.46 10.44 -4.93
N ALA A 171 -7.54 10.12 -4.02
CA ALA A 171 -6.14 9.89 -4.36
C ALA A 171 -5.96 8.67 -5.29
N ILE A 172 -6.69 7.58 -5.04
CA ILE A 172 -6.71 6.40 -5.92
C ILE A 172 -7.15 6.81 -7.33
N ALA A 173 -8.27 7.52 -7.47
CA ALA A 173 -8.76 7.96 -8.77
C ALA A 173 -7.77 8.89 -9.48
N GLU A 174 -7.10 9.77 -8.73
CA GLU A 174 -6.11 10.70 -9.26
C GLU A 174 -4.87 9.97 -9.82
N VAL A 175 -4.28 9.04 -9.06
CA VAL A 175 -3.10 8.30 -9.51
C VAL A 175 -3.42 7.35 -10.66
N GLU A 176 -4.61 6.75 -10.67
CA GLU A 176 -5.06 5.88 -11.77
C GLU A 176 -5.27 6.67 -13.06
N LYS A 177 -5.79 7.89 -12.96
CA LYS A 177 -5.90 8.80 -14.10
C LYS A 177 -4.52 9.22 -14.64
N ALA A 178 -3.57 9.51 -13.75
CA ALA A 178 -2.21 9.86 -14.15
C ALA A 178 -1.45 8.68 -14.78
N ALA A 179 -1.79 7.45 -14.40
CA ALA A 179 -1.16 6.23 -14.90
C ALA A 179 -1.76 5.68 -16.21
N SER A 180 -2.87 6.26 -16.68
CA SER A 180 -3.65 5.81 -17.85
C SER A 180 -2.99 6.22 -19.16
#